data_AF-A0AAI9J0C1-F1
#
_entry.id   AF-A0AAI9J0C1-F1
#
_cell.length_a   1.000
_cell.length_b   1.000
_cell.length_c   1.000
_cell.angle_alpha   90.00
_cell.angle_beta   90.00
_cell.angle_gamma   90.00
#
_symmetry.space_group_name_H-M   'P 1'
#
loop_
_entity.id
_entity.type
_entity.pdbx_description
1 polymer ?
#
loop_
_entity_poly.entity_id
_entity_poly.type
_entity_poly.pdbx_seq_one_letter_code
_entity_poly.pdbx_strand_id
1 'polypeptide(L)'
;MNEILIVTLLVVSIFALLGCGVWVGLTLAGTAWIGMEVLSSRPAGDAMAVTIWGASSSWTLTALPLFLWMGEILFRTRLSEDLFKGLAPWLNRLPGRLLHTNVIGCAIFAAVSGSSAATCATVGKMTIPELTRRGYPEDKILGTLSGAGTLGLLIPPSIIMIVYGVAADVSIAKLFIAGIFPGLLLALLFMGYIAWWAIRHPGAVPAADPGISFMQKLKQSRHLIPVLLLIGAVLGSIYTGIATATEAAAVGVVGALILSALQGSLTRTSFMTSLLGATRLYCMIALILAGAQFLPGHGLHRPAPRAGRVDRRAGPVPVRPDHGLDGVLRRAGLLPGRHFHRRPDHGRAAAHRAGRRHRPDLVRHLHRVRG
;
A
#
# COMPACT_ATOMS: atom_id res chain seq x y z
N MET A 1 -31.70 -7.47 18.75
CA MET A 1 -31.83 -6.28 17.89
C MET A 1 -31.71 -6.75 16.44
N ASN A 2 -32.58 -6.32 15.53
CA ASN A 2 -32.51 -6.75 14.12
C ASN A 2 -31.20 -6.29 13.49
N GLU A 3 -30.55 -7.16 12.69
CA GLU A 3 -29.31 -6.84 11.96
C GLU A 3 -29.47 -5.59 11.09
N ILE A 4 -30.63 -5.44 10.45
CA ILE A 4 -30.98 -4.26 9.64
C ILE A 4 -30.94 -2.99 10.48
N LEU A 5 -31.39 -3.04 11.73
CA LEU A 5 -31.44 -1.88 12.63
C LEU A 5 -30.03 -1.49 13.08
N ILE A 6 -29.15 -2.47 13.31
CA ILE A 6 -27.73 -2.25 13.60
C ILE A 6 -27.02 -1.60 12.42
N VAL A 7 -27.17 -2.16 11.22
CA VAL A 7 -26.53 -1.62 10.02
C VAL A 7 -27.03 -0.19 9.76
N THR A 8 -28.34 0.05 9.90
CA THR A 8 -28.92 1.38 9.76
C THR A 8 -28.35 2.35 10.78
N LEU A 9 -28.27 1.95 12.06
CA LEU A 9 -27.68 2.77 13.13
C LEU A 9 -26.23 3.16 12.81
N LEU A 10 -25.39 2.20 12.43
CA LEU A 10 -23.97 2.42 12.11
C LEU A 10 -23.79 3.32 10.88
N VAL A 11 -24.60 3.11 9.84
CA VAL A 11 -24.57 3.94 8.63
C VAL A 11 -24.99 5.36 8.95
N VAL A 12 -26.11 5.54 9.67
CA VAL A 12 -26.60 6.87 10.09
C VAL A 12 -25.58 7.57 10.98
N SER A 13 -24.92 6.87 11.91
CA SER A 13 -23.90 7.50 12.76
C SER A 13 -22.68 7.97 11.97
N ILE A 14 -22.23 7.22 10.96
CA ILE A 14 -21.12 7.65 10.08
C ILE A 14 -21.53 8.93 9.34
N PHE A 15 -22.68 8.94 8.69
CA PHE A 15 -23.13 10.11 7.92
C PHE A 15 -23.42 11.31 8.80
N ALA A 16 -23.97 11.12 10.00
CA ALA A 16 -24.21 12.19 10.95
C ALA A 16 -22.89 12.81 11.45
N LEU A 17 -21.92 11.98 11.86
CA LEU A 17 -20.62 12.45 12.33
C LEU A 17 -19.82 13.15 11.23
N LEU A 18 -19.82 12.62 9.99
CA LEU A 18 -19.21 13.28 8.84
C LEU A 18 -19.94 14.58 8.48
N GLY A 19 -21.28 14.60 8.57
CA GLY A 19 -22.10 15.79 8.34
C GLY A 19 -21.82 16.93 9.32
N CYS A 20 -21.40 16.60 10.55
CA CYS A 20 -20.93 17.56 11.54
C CYS A 20 -19.50 18.08 11.28
N GLY A 21 -18.82 17.61 10.22
CA GLY A 21 -17.46 18.02 9.88
C GLY A 21 -16.37 17.34 10.72
N VAL A 22 -16.67 16.23 11.40
CA VAL A 22 -15.69 15.49 12.19
C VAL A 22 -14.69 14.79 11.27
N TRP A 23 -13.41 14.75 11.66
CA TRP A 23 -12.37 14.04 10.90
C TRP A 23 -12.72 12.56 10.70
N VAL A 24 -12.41 12.01 9.53
CA VAL A 24 -12.79 10.64 9.14
C VAL A 24 -12.34 9.60 10.17
N GLY A 25 -11.10 9.68 10.68
CA GLY A 25 -10.61 8.74 11.69
C GLY A 25 -11.39 8.78 13.01
N LEU A 26 -11.74 9.98 13.48
CA LEU A 26 -12.58 10.16 14.67
C LEU A 26 -14.02 9.68 14.42
N THR A 27 -14.53 9.86 13.21
CA THR A 27 -15.85 9.38 12.82
C THR A 27 -15.92 7.85 12.84
N LEU A 28 -14.89 7.18 12.32
CA LEU A 28 -14.79 5.71 12.38
C LEU A 28 -14.66 5.22 13.82
N ALA A 29 -13.82 5.85 14.64
CA ALA A 29 -13.69 5.51 16.06
C ALA A 29 -14.97 5.75 16.86
N GLY A 30 -15.67 6.86 16.62
CA GLY A 30 -16.93 7.18 17.29
C GLY A 30 -18.07 6.24 16.87
N THR A 31 -18.17 5.94 15.57
CA THR A 31 -19.11 4.93 15.06
C THR A 31 -18.84 3.55 15.66
N ALA A 32 -17.57 3.17 15.75
CA ALA A 32 -17.15 1.92 16.38
C ALA A 32 -17.51 1.86 17.87
N TRP A 33 -17.29 2.96 18.60
CA TRP A 33 -17.69 3.07 20.01
C TRP A 33 -19.20 2.85 20.17
N ILE A 34 -20.02 3.55 19.38
CA ILE A 34 -21.48 3.38 19.35
C ILE A 34 -21.84 1.93 19.04
N GLY A 35 -21.18 1.33 18.03
CA GLY A 35 -21.39 -0.07 17.68
C GLY A 35 -21.13 -1.00 18.86
N MET A 36 -19.99 -0.86 19.54
CA MET A 36 -19.65 -1.75 20.64
C MET A 36 -20.54 -1.58 21.87
N GLU A 37 -20.92 -0.36 22.24
CA GLU A 37 -21.84 -0.13 23.37
C GLU A 37 -23.21 -0.77 23.12
N VAL A 38 -23.67 -0.79 21.87
CA VAL A 38 -24.99 -1.33 21.53
C VAL A 38 -24.94 -2.85 21.24
N LEU A 39 -23.81 -3.39 20.78
CA LEU A 39 -23.66 -4.78 20.35
C LEU A 39 -22.93 -5.70 21.36
N SER A 40 -22.11 -5.15 22.26
CA SER A 40 -21.20 -5.92 23.11
C SER A 40 -21.44 -5.62 24.58
N SER A 41 -21.32 -6.64 25.44
CA SER A 41 -21.38 -6.50 26.89
C SER A 41 -20.02 -6.14 27.52
N ARG A 42 -18.97 -5.96 26.70
CA ARG A 42 -17.64 -5.55 27.18
C ARG A 42 -17.54 -4.03 27.26
N PRO A 43 -16.87 -3.47 28.29
CA PRO A 43 -16.56 -2.05 28.32
C PRO A 43 -15.84 -1.63 27.05
N ALA A 44 -16.40 -0.67 26.32
CA ALA A 44 -15.87 -0.28 25.03
C ALA A 44 -14.44 0.28 25.14
N GLY A 45 -14.15 1.00 26.24
CA GLY A 45 -12.84 1.59 26.51
C GLY A 45 -11.68 0.60 26.47
N ASP A 46 -11.76 -0.49 27.26
CA ASP A 46 -10.65 -1.46 27.37
C ASP A 46 -10.45 -2.24 26.08
N ALA A 47 -11.54 -2.67 25.44
CA ALA A 47 -11.49 -3.38 24.17
C ALA A 47 -10.91 -2.50 23.06
N MET A 48 -11.22 -1.19 23.08
CA MET A 48 -10.65 -0.23 22.14
C MET A 48 -9.18 0.04 22.40
N ALA A 49 -8.79 0.25 23.65
CA ALA A 49 -7.41 0.52 23.99
C ALA A 49 -6.46 -0.59 23.51
N VAL A 50 -6.81 -1.86 23.79
CA VAL A 50 -5.98 -3.01 23.39
C VAL A 50 -5.89 -3.18 21.87
N THR A 51 -7.01 -2.97 21.16
CA THR A 51 -7.05 -3.14 19.71
C THR A 51 -6.30 -2.00 19.00
N ILE A 52 -6.47 -0.75 19.44
CA ILE A 52 -5.71 0.40 18.93
C ILE A 52 -4.22 0.19 19.18
N TRP A 53 -3.85 -0.27 20.37
CA TRP A 53 -2.46 -0.55 20.71
C TRP A 53 -1.86 -1.63 19.80
N GLY A 54 -2.57 -2.74 19.61
CA GLY A 54 -2.13 -3.84 18.74
C GLY A 54 -2.01 -3.42 17.28
N ALA A 55 -2.99 -2.65 16.77
CA ALA A 55 -2.97 -2.13 15.42
C ALA A 55 -1.81 -1.14 15.20
N SER A 56 -1.54 -0.27 16.17
CA SER A 56 -0.48 0.75 16.09
C SER A 56 0.93 0.16 16.21
N SER A 57 1.08 -1.02 16.80
CA SER A 57 2.40 -1.65 17.05
C SER A 57 2.81 -2.67 15.97
N SER A 58 2.19 -2.63 14.78
CA SER A 58 2.47 -3.59 13.70
C SER A 58 3.79 -3.26 12.98
N TRP A 59 4.60 -4.30 12.71
CA TRP A 59 5.83 -4.15 11.92
C TRP A 59 5.56 -3.65 10.49
N THR A 60 4.38 -3.95 9.94
CA THR A 60 3.95 -3.49 8.61
C THR A 60 3.75 -1.97 8.56
N LEU A 61 3.41 -1.35 9.69
CA LEU A 61 3.29 0.11 9.80
C LEU A 61 4.65 0.81 9.74
N THR A 62 5.75 0.16 10.10
CA THR A 62 7.10 0.76 10.06
C THR A 62 7.51 1.18 8.65
N ALA A 63 7.05 0.47 7.61
CA ALA A 63 7.31 0.84 6.22
C ALA A 63 6.56 2.12 5.79
N LEU A 64 5.41 2.40 6.42
CA LEU A 64 4.48 3.43 5.99
C LEU A 64 5.09 4.85 6.13
N PRO A 65 5.66 5.27 7.28
CA PRO A 65 6.35 6.57 7.40
C PRO A 65 7.48 6.76 6.39
N LEU A 66 8.25 5.70 6.09
CA LEU A 66 9.38 5.77 5.18
C LEU A 66 8.92 5.98 3.73
N PHE A 67 7.91 5.24 3.27
CA PHE A 67 7.32 5.47 1.95
C PHE A 67 6.66 6.84 1.84
N LEU A 68 5.94 7.29 2.89
CA LEU A 68 5.38 8.63 2.95
C LEU A 68 6.45 9.70 2.82
N TRP A 69 7.54 9.56 3.57
CA TRP A 69 8.61 10.54 3.57
C TRP A 69 9.39 10.56 2.26
N MET A 70 9.67 9.39 1.67
CA MET A 70 10.24 9.29 0.33
C MET A 70 9.38 10.04 -0.69
N GLY A 71 8.07 9.78 -0.72
CA GLY A 71 7.15 10.46 -1.63
C GLY A 71 7.10 11.97 -1.40
N GLU A 72 7.09 12.39 -0.15
CA GLU A 72 7.07 13.81 0.23
C GLU A 72 8.38 14.55 -0.10
N ILE A 73 9.53 13.87 -0.01
CA ILE A 73 10.82 14.41 -0.49
C ILE A 73 10.75 14.61 -1.99
N LEU A 74 10.40 13.57 -2.74
CA LEU A 74 10.35 13.60 -4.20
C LEU A 74 9.31 14.62 -4.72
N PHE A 75 8.19 14.77 -4.02
CA PHE A 75 7.15 15.77 -4.31
C PHE A 75 7.69 17.21 -4.30
N ARG A 76 8.70 17.49 -3.47
CA ARG A 76 9.29 18.83 -3.30
C ARG A 76 10.53 19.07 -4.18
N THR A 77 10.91 18.09 -4.99
CA THR A 77 11.97 18.23 -6.00
C THR A 77 11.44 18.88 -7.27
N ARG A 78 12.32 19.15 -8.25
CA ARG A 78 11.96 19.73 -9.56
C ARG A 78 11.31 18.71 -10.52
N LEU A 79 10.88 17.57 -9.99
CA LEU A 79 10.36 16.44 -10.75
C LEU A 79 9.23 16.82 -11.72
N SER A 80 8.31 17.69 -11.31
CA SER A 80 7.13 18.04 -12.09
C SER A 80 7.47 18.75 -13.40
N GLU A 81 8.45 19.68 -13.34
CA GLU A 81 8.95 20.37 -14.53
C GLU A 81 9.69 19.42 -15.46
N ASP A 82 10.51 18.55 -14.88
CA ASP A 82 11.30 17.57 -15.61
C ASP A 82 10.39 16.52 -16.29
N LEU A 83 9.26 16.17 -15.68
CA LEU A 83 8.24 15.28 -16.24
C LEU A 83 7.63 15.83 -17.50
N PHE A 84 7.12 17.04 -17.46
CA PHE A 84 6.51 17.59 -18.66
C PHE A 84 7.54 17.84 -19.76
N LYS A 85 8.73 18.39 -19.44
CA LYS A 85 9.82 18.61 -20.41
C LYS A 85 10.30 17.30 -21.03
N GLY A 86 10.38 16.23 -20.25
CA GLY A 86 10.81 14.91 -20.70
C GLY A 86 9.74 14.17 -21.52
N LEU A 87 8.45 14.34 -21.19
CA LEU A 87 7.34 13.61 -21.82
C LEU A 87 6.78 14.29 -23.07
N ALA A 88 6.67 15.62 -23.08
CA ALA A 88 6.06 16.38 -24.18
C ALA A 88 6.61 15.99 -25.58
N PRO A 89 7.94 15.77 -25.78
CA PRO A 89 8.49 15.43 -27.10
C PRO A 89 8.06 14.06 -27.65
N TRP A 90 7.71 13.11 -26.78
CA TRP A 90 7.27 11.77 -27.17
C TRP A 90 5.81 11.75 -27.57
N LEU A 91 5.01 12.54 -26.87
CA LEU A 91 3.55 12.50 -26.98
C LEU A 91 3.03 13.37 -28.13
N ASN A 92 3.84 14.29 -28.65
CA ASN A 92 3.47 15.12 -29.79
C ASN A 92 3.07 14.34 -31.07
N ARG A 93 3.44 13.05 -31.20
CA ARG A 93 3.07 12.20 -32.35
C ARG A 93 1.75 11.43 -32.15
N LEU A 94 1.22 11.36 -30.93
CA LEU A 94 0.02 10.60 -30.64
C LEU A 94 -1.24 11.43 -30.96
N PRO A 95 -2.35 10.80 -31.41
CA PRO A 95 -3.64 11.48 -31.52
C PRO A 95 -4.08 12.00 -30.14
N GLY A 96 -4.33 13.31 -30.02
CA GLY A 96 -4.57 14.00 -28.73
C GLY A 96 -3.32 14.61 -28.09
N ARG A 97 -2.15 14.29 -28.63
CA ARG A 97 -0.84 14.92 -28.39
C ARG A 97 -0.55 15.21 -26.93
N LEU A 98 -0.57 16.48 -26.52
CA LEU A 98 -0.13 16.87 -25.18
C LEU A 98 -1.17 16.57 -24.11
N LEU A 99 -2.42 16.22 -24.46
CA LEU A 99 -3.36 15.72 -23.45
C LEU A 99 -2.85 14.43 -22.78
N HIS A 100 -2.05 13.62 -23.49
CA HIS A 100 -1.42 12.43 -22.91
C HIS A 100 -0.37 12.77 -21.84
N THR A 101 0.16 14.00 -21.80
CA THR A 101 1.08 14.39 -20.73
C THR A 101 0.38 14.40 -19.38
N ASN A 102 -0.94 14.67 -19.34
CA ASN A 102 -1.72 14.56 -18.10
C ASN A 102 -1.76 13.11 -17.63
N VAL A 103 -2.05 12.16 -18.51
CA VAL A 103 -2.15 10.74 -18.14
C VAL A 103 -0.80 10.18 -17.68
N ILE A 104 0.24 10.34 -18.50
CA ILE A 104 1.55 9.77 -18.21
C ILE A 104 2.26 10.54 -17.10
N GLY A 105 2.12 11.87 -17.08
CA GLY A 105 2.64 12.72 -16.03
C GLY A 105 2.01 12.38 -14.69
N CYS A 106 0.69 12.26 -14.61
CA CYS A 106 0.01 11.78 -13.41
C CYS A 106 0.40 10.36 -13.06
N ALA A 107 0.60 9.45 -14.03
CA ALA A 107 0.99 8.07 -13.75
C ALA A 107 2.39 7.94 -13.12
N ILE A 108 3.37 8.66 -13.65
CA ILE A 108 4.72 8.66 -13.09
C ILE A 108 4.74 9.41 -11.75
N PHE A 109 4.04 10.54 -11.64
CA PHE A 109 3.98 11.29 -10.40
C PHE A 109 3.15 10.60 -9.32
N ALA A 110 2.17 9.78 -9.72
CA ALA A 110 1.41 8.87 -8.86
C ALA A 110 2.33 7.83 -8.22
N ALA A 111 3.19 7.19 -9.02
CA ALA A 111 4.19 6.24 -8.53
C ALA A 111 5.17 6.86 -7.52
N VAL A 112 5.33 8.19 -7.55
CA VAL A 112 6.24 8.90 -6.66
C VAL A 112 5.53 9.36 -5.38
N SER A 113 4.44 10.11 -5.55
CA SER A 113 3.76 10.78 -4.45
C SER A 113 2.74 9.90 -3.74
N GLY A 114 2.24 8.85 -4.38
CA GLY A 114 1.18 7.97 -3.88
C GLY A 114 -0.10 8.69 -3.47
N SER A 115 -0.31 9.93 -3.93
CA SER A 115 -1.42 10.82 -3.53
C SER A 115 -2.08 11.45 -4.74
N SER A 116 -3.37 11.16 -4.93
CA SER A 116 -4.15 11.68 -6.07
C SER A 116 -4.31 13.20 -6.04
N ALA A 117 -4.61 13.79 -4.88
CA ALA A 117 -4.77 15.23 -4.74
C ALA A 117 -3.46 15.98 -4.98
N ALA A 118 -2.35 15.47 -4.42
CA ALA A 118 -1.02 16.05 -4.63
C ALA A 118 -0.59 15.94 -6.11
N THR A 119 -0.84 14.78 -6.74
CA THR A 119 -0.57 14.56 -8.15
C THR A 119 -1.33 15.53 -9.04
N CYS A 120 -2.64 15.68 -8.82
CA CYS A 120 -3.49 16.56 -9.60
C CYS A 120 -3.08 18.04 -9.44
N ALA A 121 -2.79 18.48 -8.20
CA ALA A 121 -2.34 19.83 -7.94
C ALA A 121 -0.99 20.15 -8.60
N THR A 122 -0.06 19.21 -8.61
CA THR A 122 1.28 19.44 -9.12
C THR A 122 1.38 19.34 -10.63
N VAL A 123 0.81 18.29 -11.22
CA VAL A 123 0.74 18.16 -12.69
C VAL A 123 -0.17 19.25 -13.27
N GLY A 124 -1.27 19.58 -12.60
CA GLY A 124 -2.21 20.61 -13.02
C GLY A 124 -1.60 22.02 -13.09
N LYS A 125 -0.81 22.42 -12.09
CA LYS A 125 -0.11 23.71 -12.08
C LYS A 125 0.75 23.96 -13.31
N MET A 126 1.27 22.89 -13.92
CA MET A 126 2.10 22.98 -15.12
C MET A 126 1.31 22.77 -16.41
N THR A 127 0.42 21.78 -16.42
CA THR A 127 -0.26 21.34 -17.64
C THR A 127 -1.42 22.25 -18.01
N ILE A 128 -2.16 22.81 -17.05
CA ILE A 128 -3.30 23.68 -17.32
C ILE A 128 -2.85 24.93 -18.08
N PRO A 129 -1.89 25.75 -17.59
CA PRO A 129 -1.50 26.97 -18.30
C PRO A 129 -0.94 26.67 -19.71
N GLU A 130 -0.19 25.58 -19.85
CA GLU A 130 0.47 25.22 -21.10
C GLU A 130 -0.51 24.68 -22.15
N LEU A 131 -1.45 23.80 -21.76
CA LEU A 131 -2.48 23.28 -22.66
C LEU A 131 -3.49 24.38 -23.05
N THR A 132 -3.86 25.26 -22.11
CA THR A 132 -4.73 26.41 -22.40
C THR A 132 -4.06 27.37 -23.38
N ARG A 133 -2.78 27.70 -23.18
CA ARG A 133 -2.02 28.57 -24.10
C ARG A 133 -1.96 28.01 -25.52
N ARG A 134 -1.94 26.68 -25.66
CA ARG A 134 -1.89 25.99 -26.95
C ARG A 134 -3.26 25.84 -27.61
N GLY A 135 -4.34 26.23 -26.95
CA GLY A 135 -5.70 26.19 -27.49
C GLY A 135 -6.40 24.84 -27.34
N TYR A 136 -6.02 24.01 -26.37
CA TYR A 136 -6.82 22.81 -26.05
C TYR A 136 -8.14 23.21 -25.35
N PRO A 137 -9.24 22.48 -25.59
CA PRO A 137 -10.51 22.71 -24.89
C PRO A 137 -10.39 22.53 -23.38
N GLU A 138 -10.88 23.49 -22.60
CA GLU A 138 -10.75 23.50 -21.13
C GLU A 138 -11.38 22.27 -20.47
N ASP A 139 -12.54 21.82 -20.97
CA ASP A 139 -13.23 20.62 -20.50
C ASP A 139 -12.35 19.36 -20.64
N LYS A 140 -11.53 19.29 -21.69
CA LYS A 140 -10.62 18.17 -21.92
C LYS A 140 -9.34 18.29 -21.10
N ILE A 141 -8.83 19.49 -20.90
CA ILE A 141 -7.69 19.73 -20.01
C ILE A 141 -8.07 19.26 -18.60
N LEU A 142 -9.17 19.77 -18.06
CA LEU A 142 -9.63 19.44 -16.72
C LEU A 142 -10.06 17.97 -16.62
N GLY A 143 -10.85 17.48 -17.57
CA GLY A 143 -11.34 16.10 -17.54
C GLY A 143 -10.22 15.06 -17.58
N THR A 144 -9.21 15.26 -18.43
CA THR A 144 -8.05 14.35 -18.50
C THR A 144 -7.17 14.43 -17.27
N LEU A 145 -6.97 15.63 -16.70
CA LEU A 145 -6.21 15.82 -15.47
C LEU A 145 -6.91 15.22 -14.26
N SER A 146 -8.20 15.50 -14.06
CA SER A 146 -9.00 14.97 -12.96
C SER A 146 -9.12 13.45 -13.03
N GLY A 147 -9.33 12.91 -14.23
CA GLY A 147 -9.36 11.45 -14.44
C GLY A 147 -8.01 10.80 -14.14
N ALA A 148 -6.94 11.31 -14.76
CA ALA A 148 -5.59 10.77 -14.59
C ALA A 148 -5.03 10.94 -13.17
N GLY A 149 -5.41 11.99 -12.45
CA GLY A 149 -5.02 12.21 -11.06
C GLY A 149 -5.46 11.08 -10.13
N THR A 150 -6.51 10.34 -10.48
CA THR A 150 -6.96 9.18 -9.70
C THR A 150 -6.03 7.97 -9.84
N LEU A 151 -5.17 7.90 -10.87
CA LEU A 151 -4.19 6.82 -11.03
C LEU A 151 -3.20 6.72 -9.85
N GLY A 152 -3.06 7.80 -9.07
CA GLY A 152 -2.37 7.87 -7.77
C GLY A 152 -2.62 6.70 -6.83
N LEU A 153 -3.83 6.15 -6.86
CA LEU A 153 -4.24 5.10 -5.95
C LEU A 153 -3.80 3.69 -6.36
N LEU A 154 -3.44 3.47 -7.63
CA LEU A 154 -3.13 2.13 -8.17
C LEU A 154 -1.67 1.92 -8.53
N ILE A 155 -0.95 2.96 -8.94
CA ILE A 155 0.40 2.79 -9.49
C ILE A 155 1.44 2.71 -8.35
N PRO A 156 2.19 1.60 -8.22
CA PRO A 156 3.16 1.44 -7.15
C PRO A 156 4.41 2.32 -7.31
N PRO A 157 5.07 2.70 -6.19
CA PRO A 157 4.63 2.58 -4.80
C PRO A 157 3.46 3.55 -4.48
N SER A 158 2.37 3.02 -3.92
CA SER A 158 1.16 3.80 -3.60
C SER A 158 0.82 3.76 -2.11
N ILE A 159 0.60 4.93 -1.52
CA ILE A 159 0.26 5.09 -0.11
C ILE A 159 -1.05 4.38 0.20
N ILE A 160 -2.06 4.52 -0.67
CA ILE A 160 -3.39 3.92 -0.47
C ILE A 160 -3.28 2.40 -0.45
N MET A 161 -2.45 1.81 -1.33
CA MET A 161 -2.21 0.37 -1.31
C MET A 161 -1.49 -0.11 -0.05
N ILE A 162 -0.57 0.70 0.49
CA ILE A 162 0.07 0.38 1.78
C ILE A 162 -0.97 0.38 2.91
N VAL A 163 -1.80 1.42 2.98
CA VAL A 163 -2.88 1.53 3.97
C VAL A 163 -3.85 0.35 3.86
N TYR A 164 -4.25 0.00 2.63
CA TYR A 164 -5.07 -1.17 2.37
C TYR A 164 -4.38 -2.47 2.80
N GLY A 165 -3.09 -2.63 2.48
CA GLY A 165 -2.31 -3.80 2.88
C GLY A 165 -2.25 -3.99 4.39
N VAL A 166 -2.07 -2.90 5.13
CA VAL A 166 -2.12 -2.90 6.60
C VAL A 166 -3.52 -3.22 7.11
N ALA A 167 -4.55 -2.59 6.55
CA ALA A 167 -5.93 -2.76 7.01
C ALA A 167 -6.48 -4.17 6.74
N ALA A 168 -6.10 -4.77 5.61
CA ALA A 168 -6.54 -6.10 5.18
C ALA A 168 -5.56 -7.22 5.59
N ASP A 169 -4.49 -6.91 6.33
CA ASP A 169 -3.43 -7.84 6.74
C ASP A 169 -2.86 -8.67 5.57
N VAL A 170 -2.67 -8.01 4.42
CA VAL A 170 -2.10 -8.62 3.21
C VAL A 170 -0.73 -8.05 2.89
N SER A 171 0.10 -8.86 2.23
CA SER A 171 1.44 -8.47 1.86
C SER A 171 1.45 -7.25 0.92
N ILE A 172 2.10 -6.17 1.34
CA ILE A 172 2.33 -4.96 0.54
C ILE A 172 3.08 -5.28 -0.76
N ALA A 173 4.08 -6.16 -0.71
CA ALA A 173 4.84 -6.57 -1.88
C ALA A 173 3.94 -7.22 -2.95
N LYS A 174 3.04 -8.13 -2.54
CA LYS A 174 2.06 -8.75 -3.44
C LYS A 174 1.08 -7.73 -4.00
N LEU A 175 0.62 -6.81 -3.16
CA LEU A 175 -0.24 -5.71 -3.59
C LEU A 175 0.44 -4.89 -4.67
N PHE A 176 1.68 -4.43 -4.46
CA PHE A 176 2.41 -3.65 -5.46
C PHE A 176 2.51 -4.37 -6.80
N ILE A 177 2.86 -5.66 -6.80
CA ILE A 177 2.86 -6.46 -8.04
C ILE A 177 1.46 -6.51 -8.67
N ALA A 178 0.43 -6.75 -7.87
CA ALA A 178 -0.96 -6.82 -8.34
C ALA A 178 -1.50 -5.47 -8.86
N GLY A 179 -0.98 -4.34 -8.37
CA GLY A 179 -1.39 -2.99 -8.77
C GLY A 179 -0.86 -2.54 -10.14
N ILE A 180 0.22 -3.15 -10.64
CA ILE A 180 0.83 -2.79 -11.93
C ILE A 180 -0.18 -2.97 -13.07
N PHE A 181 -0.77 -4.16 -13.17
CA PHE A 181 -1.70 -4.49 -14.25
C PHE A 181 -2.92 -3.54 -14.30
N PRO A 182 -3.71 -3.35 -13.22
CA PRO A 182 -4.84 -2.43 -13.25
C PRO A 182 -4.42 -0.97 -13.45
N GLY A 183 -3.27 -0.56 -12.89
CA GLY A 183 -2.75 0.81 -13.07
C GLY A 183 -2.38 1.10 -14.53
N LEU A 184 -1.65 0.18 -15.19
CA LEU A 184 -1.31 0.30 -16.60
C LEU A 184 -2.54 0.17 -17.50
N LEU A 185 -3.45 -0.75 -17.20
CA LEU A 185 -4.70 -0.90 -17.93
C LEU A 185 -5.50 0.40 -17.91
N LEU A 186 -5.67 1.02 -16.75
CA LEU A 186 -6.43 2.27 -16.62
C LEU A 186 -5.72 3.43 -17.33
N ALA A 187 -4.39 3.52 -17.23
CA ALA A 187 -3.61 4.51 -17.98
C ALA A 187 -3.79 4.33 -19.51
N LEU A 188 -3.76 3.09 -20.00
CA LEU A 188 -4.00 2.78 -21.41
C LEU A 188 -5.43 3.08 -21.85
N LEU A 189 -6.43 2.81 -21.00
CA LEU A 189 -7.83 3.16 -21.28
C LEU A 189 -8.02 4.68 -21.37
N PHE A 190 -7.40 5.45 -20.47
CA PHE A 190 -7.43 6.92 -20.54
C PHE A 190 -6.73 7.45 -21.79
N MET A 191 -5.55 6.94 -22.13
CA MET A 191 -4.89 7.29 -23.39
C MET A 191 -5.71 6.87 -24.61
N GLY A 192 -6.32 5.69 -24.59
CA GLY A 192 -7.21 5.20 -25.65
C GLY A 192 -8.42 6.11 -25.85
N TYR A 193 -9.05 6.56 -24.77
CA TYR A 193 -10.16 7.50 -24.81
C TYR A 193 -9.73 8.86 -25.40
N ILE A 194 -8.59 9.41 -24.96
CA ILE A 194 -8.05 10.68 -25.50
C ILE A 194 -7.76 10.55 -26.99
N ALA A 195 -7.15 9.45 -27.42
CA ALA A 195 -6.86 9.17 -28.82
C ALA A 195 -8.14 9.07 -29.66
N TRP A 196 -9.11 8.30 -29.18
CA TRP A 196 -10.42 8.13 -29.81
C TRP A 196 -11.17 9.46 -29.95
N TRP A 197 -11.14 10.30 -28.91
CA TRP A 197 -11.76 11.62 -28.93
C TRP A 197 -11.06 12.56 -29.93
N ALA A 198 -9.73 12.57 -29.92
CA ALA A 198 -8.92 13.42 -30.79
C ALA A 198 -9.09 13.10 -32.28
N ILE A 199 -9.24 11.82 -32.64
CA ILE A 199 -9.49 11.40 -34.03
C ILE A 199 -10.86 11.88 -34.52
N ARG A 200 -11.88 11.93 -33.64
CA ARG A 200 -13.23 12.44 -34.00
C ARG A 200 -13.34 13.96 -33.99
N HIS A 201 -12.44 14.66 -33.31
CA HIS A 201 -12.45 16.12 -33.20
C HIS A 201 -11.11 16.71 -33.65
N PRO A 202 -10.67 16.46 -34.91
CA PRO A 202 -9.37 16.92 -35.38
C PRO A 202 -9.23 18.45 -35.35
N GLY A 203 -10.34 19.19 -35.51
CA GLY A 203 -10.35 20.65 -35.43
C GLY A 203 -10.20 21.22 -34.00
N ALA A 204 -10.41 20.40 -32.96
CA ALA A 204 -10.26 20.82 -31.56
C ALA A 204 -8.86 20.51 -31.00
N VAL A 205 -8.02 19.80 -31.76
CA VAL A 205 -6.67 19.41 -31.35
C VAL A 205 -5.65 20.33 -32.04
N PRO A 206 -4.86 21.11 -31.28
CA PRO A 206 -3.87 22.02 -31.85
C PRO A 206 -2.82 21.34 -32.73
N ALA A 207 -2.19 22.12 -33.60
CA ALA A 207 -1.25 21.62 -34.60
C ALA A 207 0.07 21.04 -34.03
N ALA A 208 0.76 20.30 -34.89
CA ALA A 208 2.22 20.14 -34.95
C ALA A 208 3.09 21.06 -34.09
N ASP A 209 3.56 20.69 -32.89
CA ASP A 209 4.86 21.25 -32.50
C ASP A 209 5.92 20.74 -33.51
N PRO A 210 6.89 21.56 -33.93
CA PRO A 210 7.96 21.13 -34.82
C PRO A 210 8.63 19.85 -34.33
N GLY A 211 8.93 18.94 -35.26
CA GLY A 211 9.54 17.66 -34.94
C GLY A 211 10.93 17.85 -34.32
N ILE A 212 11.05 17.55 -33.02
CA ILE A 212 12.34 17.52 -32.33
C ILE A 212 13.10 16.24 -32.74
N SER A 213 14.41 16.34 -32.98
CA SER A 213 15.26 15.20 -33.33
C SER A 213 15.30 14.14 -32.23
N PHE A 214 15.47 12.86 -32.57
CA PHE A 214 15.50 11.77 -31.59
C PHE A 214 16.54 11.99 -30.47
N MET A 215 17.72 12.52 -30.82
CA MET A 215 18.78 12.82 -29.87
C MET A 215 18.38 13.92 -28.87
N GLN A 216 17.65 14.94 -29.33
CA GLN A 216 17.11 15.98 -28.46
C GLN A 216 15.98 15.46 -27.56
N LYS A 217 15.13 14.55 -28.05
CA LYS A 217 14.10 13.88 -27.21
C LYS A 217 14.75 13.09 -26.08
N LEU A 218 15.79 12.32 -26.39
CA LEU A 218 16.52 11.54 -25.39
C LEU A 218 17.21 12.46 -24.37
N LYS A 219 17.81 13.57 -24.82
CA LYS A 219 18.43 14.57 -23.94
C LYS A 219 17.43 15.18 -22.95
N GLN A 220 16.22 15.52 -23.39
CA GLN A 220 15.17 16.06 -22.52
C GLN A 220 14.59 15.00 -21.57
N SER A 221 14.51 13.75 -22.01
CA SER A 221 14.03 12.63 -21.17
C SER A 221 15.00 12.24 -20.08
N ARG A 222 16.28 12.61 -20.23
CA ARG A 222 17.35 12.25 -19.29
C ARG A 222 17.11 12.79 -17.88
N HIS A 223 16.32 13.84 -17.73
CA HIS A 223 15.92 14.40 -16.44
C HIS A 223 14.98 13.47 -15.65
N LEU A 224 14.32 12.52 -16.30
CA LEU A 224 13.41 11.55 -15.65
C LEU A 224 14.07 10.26 -15.20
N ILE A 225 15.22 9.95 -15.79
CA ILE A 225 15.97 8.74 -15.48
C ILE A 225 16.26 8.61 -13.98
N PRO A 226 16.68 9.64 -13.24
CA PRO A 226 17.03 9.47 -11.83
C PRO A 226 15.84 9.01 -10.97
N VAL A 227 14.65 9.57 -11.21
CA VAL A 227 13.44 9.19 -10.45
C VAL A 227 12.92 7.82 -10.89
N LEU A 228 12.89 7.53 -12.19
CA LEU A 228 12.52 6.20 -12.68
C LEU A 228 13.48 5.11 -12.19
N LEU A 229 14.78 5.42 -12.09
CA LEU A 229 15.79 4.52 -11.54
C LEU A 229 15.58 4.30 -10.05
N LEU A 230 15.24 5.34 -9.28
CA LEU A 230 14.92 5.18 -7.86
C LEU A 230 13.67 4.30 -7.65
N ILE A 231 12.57 4.56 -8.37
CA ILE A 231 11.36 3.74 -8.32
C ILE A 231 11.68 2.30 -8.74
N GLY A 232 12.43 2.14 -9.83
CA GLY A 232 12.87 0.84 -10.34
C GLY A 232 13.77 0.09 -9.35
N ALA A 233 14.64 0.78 -8.62
CA ALA A 233 15.49 0.18 -7.59
C ALA A 233 14.66 -0.28 -6.38
N VAL A 234 13.73 0.56 -5.91
CA VAL A 234 12.82 0.23 -4.80
C VAL A 234 11.92 -0.96 -5.19
N LEU A 235 11.15 -0.85 -6.27
CA LEU A 235 10.27 -1.93 -6.72
C LEU A 235 11.05 -3.18 -7.14
N GLY A 236 12.18 -3.00 -7.83
CA GLY A 236 13.05 -4.10 -8.25
C GLY A 236 13.57 -4.88 -7.05
N SER A 237 14.00 -4.22 -5.98
CA SER A 237 14.46 -4.87 -4.74
C SER A 237 13.34 -5.66 -4.05
N ILE A 238 12.10 -5.15 -4.06
CA ILE A 238 10.93 -5.83 -3.51
C ILE A 238 10.56 -7.05 -4.35
N TYR A 239 10.56 -6.92 -5.69
CA TYR A 239 10.09 -7.97 -6.60
C TYR A 239 11.09 -9.10 -6.75
N THR A 240 12.38 -8.80 -6.70
CA THR A 240 13.45 -9.80 -6.67
C THR A 240 13.60 -10.47 -5.30
N GLY A 241 12.91 -9.96 -4.27
CA GLY A 241 13.00 -10.47 -2.91
C GLY A 241 14.33 -10.16 -2.20
N ILE A 242 15.16 -9.27 -2.78
CA ILE A 242 16.43 -8.82 -2.19
C ILE A 242 16.17 -8.04 -0.91
N ALA A 243 15.08 -7.25 -0.88
CA ALA A 243 14.70 -6.43 0.26
C ALA A 243 13.21 -6.57 0.57
N THR A 244 12.88 -6.53 1.86
CA THR A 244 11.51 -6.35 2.33
C THR A 244 10.99 -4.95 2.00
N ALA A 245 9.68 -4.74 2.06
CA ALA A 245 9.08 -3.42 1.79
C ALA A 245 9.67 -2.32 2.71
N THR A 246 9.96 -2.63 3.97
CA THR A 246 10.55 -1.69 4.93
C THR A 246 11.99 -1.33 4.56
N GLU A 247 12.81 -2.31 4.21
CA GLU A 247 14.21 -2.09 3.79
C GLU A 247 14.27 -1.31 2.48
N ALA A 248 13.41 -1.66 1.51
CA ALA A 248 13.29 -0.95 0.24
C ALA A 248 12.84 0.51 0.45
N ALA A 249 11.94 0.77 1.41
CA ALA A 249 11.53 2.13 1.76
C ALA A 249 12.68 2.93 2.37
N ALA A 250 13.49 2.33 3.25
CA ALA A 250 14.66 2.99 3.84
C ALA A 250 15.69 3.38 2.76
N VAL A 251 16.00 2.45 1.84
CA VAL A 251 16.87 2.72 0.68
C VAL A 251 16.24 3.80 -0.22
N GLY A 252 14.92 3.76 -0.40
CA GLY A 252 14.15 4.75 -1.15
C GLY A 252 14.27 6.15 -0.57
N VAL A 253 14.16 6.33 0.75
CA VAL A 253 14.36 7.61 1.43
C VAL A 253 15.78 8.14 1.22
N VAL A 254 16.79 7.30 1.42
CA VAL A 254 18.19 7.68 1.20
C VAL A 254 18.41 8.10 -0.25
N GLY A 255 17.90 7.32 -1.20
CA GLY A 255 17.95 7.65 -2.62
C GLY A 255 17.23 8.96 -2.95
N ALA A 256 16.05 9.21 -2.37
CA ALA A 256 15.30 10.45 -2.56
C ALA A 256 16.06 11.68 -2.01
N LEU A 257 16.72 11.54 -0.86
CA LEU A 257 17.58 12.59 -0.31
C LEU A 257 18.78 12.88 -1.21
N ILE A 258 19.46 11.84 -1.71
CA ILE A 258 20.57 11.96 -2.66
C ILE A 258 20.09 12.66 -3.94
N LEU A 259 18.96 12.23 -4.51
CA LEU A 259 18.40 12.85 -5.70
C LEU A 259 18.03 14.31 -5.48
N SER A 260 17.44 14.64 -4.33
CA SER A 260 17.11 16.03 -3.99
C SER A 260 18.37 16.88 -3.81
N ALA A 261 19.44 16.32 -3.25
CA ALA A 261 20.73 16.99 -3.12
C ALA A 261 21.37 17.26 -4.49
N LEU A 262 21.41 16.25 -5.36
CA LEU A 262 21.97 16.35 -6.72
C LEU A 262 21.20 17.35 -7.60
N GLN A 263 19.89 17.48 -7.39
CA GLN A 263 19.05 18.46 -8.09
C GLN A 263 19.12 19.88 -7.49
N GLY A 264 19.83 20.06 -6.37
CA GLY A 264 19.90 21.33 -5.65
C GLY A 264 18.58 21.76 -5.00
N SER A 265 17.63 20.84 -4.82
CA SER A 265 16.37 21.10 -4.11
C SER A 265 16.47 20.86 -2.60
N LEU A 266 17.52 20.16 -2.14
CA LEU A 266 17.70 19.85 -0.73
C LEU A 266 18.18 21.06 0.08
N THR A 267 17.24 21.69 0.77
CA THR A 267 17.46 22.74 1.77
C THR A 267 16.96 22.29 3.15
N ARG A 268 17.46 22.91 4.23
CA ARG A 268 16.96 22.66 5.59
C ARG A 268 15.43 22.84 5.68
N THR A 269 14.92 23.86 5.00
CA THR A 269 13.48 24.12 4.90
C THR A 269 12.77 22.98 4.16
N SER A 270 13.25 22.56 3.00
CA SER A 270 12.62 21.45 2.24
C SER A 270 12.60 20.13 3.02
N PHE A 271 13.67 19.85 3.78
CA PHE A 271 13.80 18.65 4.60
C PHE A 271 12.84 18.67 5.79
N MET A 272 12.79 19.77 6.54
CA MET A 272 11.84 19.93 7.66
C MET A 272 10.39 19.89 7.17
N THR A 273 10.11 20.56 6.05
CA THR A 273 8.75 20.59 5.50
C THR A 273 8.34 19.22 4.95
N SER A 274 9.26 18.44 4.37
CA SER A 274 8.94 17.08 3.94
C SER A 274 8.72 16.14 5.12
N LEU A 275 9.51 16.26 6.18
CA LEU A 275 9.33 15.45 7.38
C LEU A 275 8.00 15.76 8.08
N LEU A 276 7.64 17.04 8.21
CA LEU A 276 6.35 17.47 8.77
C LEU A 276 5.17 17.05 7.89
N GLY A 277 5.31 17.13 6.57
CA GLY A 277 4.31 16.64 5.61
C GLY A 277 4.05 15.15 5.77
N ALA A 278 5.12 14.35 5.79
CA ALA A 278 5.04 12.91 6.02
C ALA A 278 4.44 12.56 7.39
N THR A 279 4.83 13.28 8.44
CA THR A 279 4.31 13.07 9.80
C THR A 279 2.81 13.39 9.86
N ARG A 280 2.37 14.51 9.28
CA ARG A 280 0.95 14.89 9.24
C ARG A 280 0.13 13.83 8.52
N LEU A 281 0.59 13.37 7.36
CA LEU A 281 -0.09 12.35 6.58
C LEU A 281 -0.13 11.00 7.32
N TYR A 282 0.96 10.64 7.99
CA TYR A 282 1.03 9.46 8.86
C TYR A 282 0.02 9.55 10.01
N CYS A 283 -0.04 10.66 10.75
CA CYS A 283 -0.99 10.84 11.85
C CYS A 283 -2.44 10.70 11.38
N MET A 284 -2.78 11.26 10.21
CA MET A 284 -4.12 11.12 9.62
C MET A 284 -4.43 9.65 9.30
N ILE A 285 -3.49 8.94 8.67
CA ILE A 285 -3.63 7.51 8.34
C ILE A 285 -3.73 6.67 9.61
N ALA A 286 -2.88 6.91 10.61
CA ALA A 286 -2.86 6.19 11.87
C ALA A 286 -4.19 6.34 12.63
N LEU A 287 -4.78 7.54 12.64
CA LEU A 287 -6.11 7.77 13.21
C LEU A 287 -7.20 7.01 12.45
N ILE A 288 -7.14 6.99 11.11
CA ILE A 288 -8.10 6.23 10.29
C ILE A 288 -7.97 4.74 10.57
N LEU A 289 -6.76 4.20 10.61
CA LEU A 289 -6.50 2.79 10.90
C LEU A 289 -6.96 2.43 12.32
N ALA A 290 -6.64 3.25 13.32
CA ALA A 290 -7.08 3.05 14.69
C ALA A 290 -8.61 2.98 14.80
N GLY A 291 -9.35 3.87 14.13
CA GLY A 291 -10.82 3.85 14.12
C GLY A 291 -11.41 2.70 13.28
N ALA A 292 -10.78 2.36 12.15
CA ALA A 292 -11.28 1.35 11.21
C ALA A 292 -11.22 -0.09 11.76
N GLN A 293 -10.25 -0.41 12.64
CA GLN A 293 -10.05 -1.78 13.12
C GLN A 293 -11.22 -2.34 13.95
N PHE A 294 -12.16 -1.49 14.38
CA PHE A 294 -13.34 -1.89 15.15
C PHE A 294 -14.59 -2.18 14.34
N LEU A 295 -14.66 -1.68 13.10
CA LEU A 295 -15.83 -1.90 12.25
C LEU A 295 -15.94 -3.34 11.72
N PRO A 296 -14.84 -4.04 11.35
CA PRO A 296 -14.92 -5.46 11.00
C PRO A 296 -15.39 -6.27 12.21
N GLY A 297 -16.31 -7.21 12.01
CA GLY A 297 -16.86 -8.11 13.04
C GLY A 297 -15.86 -9.02 13.77
N HIS A 298 -14.56 -8.80 13.57
CA HIS A 298 -13.44 -9.49 14.22
C HIS A 298 -13.35 -9.14 15.73
N GLY A 299 -13.83 -7.95 16.12
CA GLY A 299 -14.00 -7.57 17.54
C GLY A 299 -15.33 -8.03 18.14
N LEU A 300 -16.38 -8.09 17.32
CA LEU A 300 -17.75 -8.41 17.75
C LEU A 300 -17.97 -9.90 18.02
N HIS A 301 -17.24 -10.80 17.34
CA HIS A 301 -17.41 -12.25 17.46
C HIS A 301 -16.30 -13.00 18.20
N ARG A 302 -15.31 -12.34 18.82
CA ARG A 302 -14.31 -13.06 19.63
C ARG A 302 -14.87 -13.42 21.02
N PRO A 303 -15.25 -14.69 21.29
CA PRO A 303 -15.51 -15.13 22.66
C PRO A 303 -14.24 -14.91 23.48
N ALA A 304 -14.39 -14.51 24.74
CA ALA A 304 -13.27 -14.24 25.62
C ALA A 304 -12.31 -15.44 25.67
N PRO A 305 -10.98 -15.23 25.72
CA PRO A 305 -10.13 -16.20 26.37
C PRO A 305 -10.71 -16.37 27.77
N ARG A 306 -11.19 -17.58 28.10
CA ARG A 306 -11.68 -17.88 29.44
C ARG A 306 -10.54 -17.62 30.43
N ALA A 307 -10.64 -16.52 31.18
CA ALA A 307 -9.77 -16.29 32.31
C ALA A 307 -9.94 -17.47 33.28
N GLY A 308 -8.84 -18.20 33.54
CA GLY A 308 -8.81 -19.16 34.64
C GLY A 308 -8.80 -20.66 34.30
N ARG A 309 -8.20 -21.11 33.19
CA ARG A 309 -7.56 -22.44 33.17
C ARG A 309 -6.09 -22.32 32.83
N VAL A 310 -5.29 -22.10 33.85
CA VAL A 310 -3.89 -22.53 33.84
C VAL A 310 -3.94 -24.04 33.67
N ASP A 311 -3.68 -24.51 32.44
CA ASP A 311 -3.47 -25.93 32.20
C ASP A 311 -2.16 -26.33 32.87
N ARG A 312 -2.26 -26.79 34.12
CA ARG A 312 -1.13 -27.28 34.93
C ARG A 312 -0.45 -28.51 34.33
N ARG A 313 -0.88 -28.99 33.15
CA ARG A 313 -0.22 -30.09 32.41
C ARG A 313 0.68 -29.63 31.27
N ALA A 314 0.72 -28.34 30.94
CA ALA A 314 1.69 -27.82 29.99
C ALA A 314 3.04 -27.60 30.70
N GLY A 315 3.94 -28.58 30.58
CA GLY A 315 5.34 -28.40 30.93
C GLY A 315 5.99 -27.25 30.13
N PRO A 316 7.16 -26.74 30.55
CA PRO A 316 7.80 -25.60 29.91
C PRO A 316 7.99 -25.86 28.41
N VAL A 317 7.49 -24.93 27.59
CA VAL A 317 7.69 -24.93 26.14
C VAL A 317 9.20 -24.83 25.89
N PRO A 318 9.82 -25.81 25.20
CA PRO A 318 11.25 -25.76 24.94
C PRO A 318 11.53 -24.61 23.96
N VAL A 319 12.24 -23.59 24.46
CA VAL A 319 12.81 -22.52 23.64
C VAL A 319 13.86 -23.17 22.73
N ARG A 320 13.59 -23.24 21.42
CA ARG A 320 14.60 -23.66 20.43
C ARG A 320 15.72 -22.61 20.39
N PRO A 321 16.98 -22.96 20.71
CA PRO A 321 18.06 -21.99 20.74
C PRO A 321 18.80 -21.97 19.40
N ASP A 322 18.14 -21.60 18.29
CA ASP A 322 18.79 -21.65 16.97
C ASP A 322 18.50 -20.44 16.07
N HIS A 323 18.53 -19.23 16.63
CA HIS A 323 18.54 -17.98 15.84
C HIS A 323 19.64 -16.99 16.26
N GLY A 324 20.70 -17.46 16.92
CA GLY A 324 21.91 -16.68 17.22
C GLY A 324 23.08 -17.05 16.30
N LEU A 325 24.08 -16.15 16.23
CA LEU A 325 25.36 -16.30 15.49
C LEU A 325 26.01 -17.68 15.63
N ASP A 326 25.84 -18.33 16.78
CA ASP A 326 26.39 -19.66 17.07
C ASP A 326 25.81 -20.77 16.17
N GLY A 327 24.54 -20.66 15.77
CA GLY A 327 23.89 -21.59 14.84
C GLY A 327 24.40 -21.45 13.41
N VAL A 328 24.74 -20.23 13.01
CA VAL A 328 25.34 -19.93 11.69
C VAL A 328 26.79 -20.43 11.64
N LEU A 329 27.57 -20.17 12.68
CA LEU A 329 28.97 -20.61 12.78
C LEU A 329 29.12 -22.13 12.86
N ARG A 330 28.15 -22.84 13.47
CA ARG A 330 28.10 -24.31 13.48
C ARG A 330 27.71 -24.92 12.14
N ARG A 331 26.78 -24.30 11.39
CA ARG A 331 26.46 -24.75 10.02
C ARG A 331 27.62 -24.55 9.05
N ALA A 332 28.44 -23.53 9.29
CA ALA A 332 29.66 -23.27 8.53
C ALA A 332 30.85 -24.15 8.93
N GLY A 333 30.71 -25.07 9.90
CA GLY A 333 31.77 -26.00 10.31
C GLY A 333 32.92 -25.37 11.12
N LEU A 334 32.75 -24.14 11.60
CA LEU A 334 33.81 -23.36 12.26
C LEU A 334 33.90 -23.58 13.78
N LEU A 335 33.03 -24.42 14.37
CA LEU A 335 33.04 -24.75 15.79
C LEU A 335 32.90 -26.28 16.01
N PRO A 336 33.69 -26.90 16.92
CA PRO A 336 33.60 -28.33 17.18
C PRO A 336 32.30 -28.71 17.92
N GLY A 337 31.71 -29.85 17.54
CA GLY A 337 30.45 -30.36 18.07
C GLY A 337 30.58 -30.83 19.53
N ARG A 338 29.61 -30.47 20.38
CA ARG A 338 29.53 -31.02 21.75
C ARG A 338 28.80 -32.37 21.73
N HIS A 339 29.49 -33.42 22.17
CA HIS A 339 28.86 -34.69 22.56
C HIS A 339 28.01 -34.47 23.82
N PHE A 340 26.70 -34.60 23.70
CA PHE A 340 25.80 -34.76 24.84
C PHE A 340 25.37 -36.22 24.96
N HIS A 341 25.62 -36.80 26.14
CA HIS A 341 25.16 -38.13 26.54
C HIS A 341 23.64 -38.28 26.32
N ARG A 342 23.24 -39.21 25.44
CA ARG A 342 21.86 -39.69 25.34
C ARG A 342 21.49 -40.41 26.64
N ARG A 343 20.49 -39.92 27.37
CA ARG A 343 19.72 -40.75 28.31
C ARG A 343 18.79 -41.69 27.51
N PRO A 344 18.52 -42.92 27.96
CA PRO A 344 17.63 -43.85 27.26
C PRO A 344 16.17 -43.40 27.31
N ASP A 345 15.50 -43.48 26.17
CA ASP A 345 14.15 -42.99 25.90
C ASP A 345 13.13 -44.13 26.17
N HIS A 346 12.75 -44.36 27.44
CA HIS A 346 11.80 -45.44 27.82
C HIS A 346 10.31 -45.13 27.54
N GLY A 347 9.98 -44.11 26.73
CA GLY A 347 8.60 -43.67 26.50
C GLY A 347 8.01 -43.94 25.11
N ARG A 348 8.80 -44.33 24.11
CA ARG A 348 8.35 -44.34 22.70
C ARG A 348 8.01 -45.71 22.10
N ALA A 349 8.25 -46.81 22.81
CA ALA A 349 7.96 -48.16 22.30
C ALA A 349 6.52 -48.66 22.57
N ALA A 350 5.74 -47.99 23.42
CA ALA A 350 4.39 -48.45 23.80
C ALA A 350 3.24 -47.91 22.92
N ALA A 351 3.43 -46.80 22.20
CA ALA A 351 2.35 -46.19 21.41
C ALA A 351 2.19 -46.79 19.99
N HIS A 352 3.15 -47.57 19.51
CA HIS A 352 3.12 -48.14 18.15
C HIS A 352 2.59 -49.58 18.05
N ARG A 353 2.24 -50.23 19.19
CA ARG A 353 1.67 -51.59 19.22
C ARG A 353 0.20 -51.68 19.65
N ALA A 354 -0.45 -50.58 20.02
CA ALA A 354 -1.86 -50.57 20.45
C ALA A 354 -2.88 -50.21 19.34
N GLY A 355 -2.46 -50.09 18.08
CA GLY A 355 -3.33 -49.71 16.94
C GLY A 355 -3.72 -50.82 15.97
N ARG A 356 -3.36 -52.08 16.23
CA ARG A 356 -3.66 -53.22 15.36
C ARG A 356 -4.09 -54.44 16.17
N ARG A 357 -5.36 -54.49 16.61
CA ARG A 357 -6.15 -55.71 16.91
C ARG A 357 -7.53 -55.31 17.43
N HIS A 358 -8.49 -55.17 16.52
CA HIS A 358 -9.93 -55.48 16.65
C HIS A 358 -10.77 -54.59 15.72
N ARG A 359 -11.14 -55.12 14.56
CA ARG A 359 -12.45 -54.93 13.90
C ARG A 359 -12.61 -55.98 12.77
N PRO A 360 -13.26 -57.13 13.01
CA PRO A 360 -14.01 -57.80 11.96
C PRO A 360 -15.42 -57.16 11.88
N ASP A 361 -16.03 -57.25 10.70
CA ASP A 361 -17.46 -57.07 10.43
C ASP A 361 -18.08 -55.66 10.52
N LEU A 362 -17.93 -54.87 9.43
CA LEU A 362 -19.02 -54.01 8.94
C LEU A 362 -18.79 -53.51 7.50
N VAL A 363 -18.42 -54.41 6.58
CA VAL A 363 -18.41 -54.13 5.13
C VAL A 363 -19.41 -55.05 4.45
N ARG A 364 -20.70 -54.83 4.73
CA ARG A 364 -21.87 -55.38 4.04
C ARG A 364 -23.10 -54.68 4.61
N HIS A 365 -23.41 -53.45 4.18
CA HIS A 365 -24.78 -52.88 4.19
C HIS A 365 -24.91 -51.41 3.73
N LEU A 366 -24.20 -50.96 2.69
CA LEU A 366 -24.51 -49.67 2.05
C LEU A 366 -24.52 -49.75 0.51
N HIS A 367 -25.10 -50.83 -0.02
CA HIS A 367 -25.67 -50.88 -1.37
C HIS A 367 -27.19 -51.07 -1.26
N ARG A 368 -27.87 -50.05 -0.72
CA ARG A 368 -29.32 -49.82 -0.83
C ARG A 368 -29.61 -48.49 -0.14
N VAL A 369 -29.60 -47.40 -0.90
CA VAL A 369 -30.56 -46.28 -0.91
C VAL A 369 -30.02 -45.31 -1.98
N ARG A 370 -30.25 -45.68 -3.23
CA ARG A 370 -30.38 -44.76 -4.37
C ARG A 370 -31.46 -45.41 -5.24
N GLY A 371 -32.68 -44.95 -5.00
CA GLY A 371 -33.95 -45.33 -5.60
C GLY A 371 -34.93 -44.27 -5.15
#